data_AF-A0A928WQJ2-F1
#
_entry.id   AF-A0A928WQJ2-F1
#
_cell.length_a   1.000
_cell.length_b   1.000
_cell.length_c   1.000
_cell.angle_alpha   90.00
_cell.angle_beta   90.00
_cell.angle_gamma   90.00
#
_symmetry.space_group_name_H-M   'P 1'
#
loop_
_entity.id
_entity.type
_entity.pdbx_description
1 polymer ?
#
loop_
_entity_poly.entity_id
_entity_poly.type
_entity_poly.pdbx_seq_one_letter_code
_entity_poly.pdbx_strand_id
1 'polypeptide(L)'
;MASLEDYVESPCEAVFGDRYSQASTYCGLGVIAEQLEDYEQARHNYQQSLEIYLEFNDAHNSTFALRGFARSYQTTEDKSLLTEVAQYLNSTVEEVAQKFDVLNNNSA
;
A
#
# COMPACT_ATOMS: atom_id res chain seq x y z
N MET A 1 -26.27 -6.33 -40.18
CA MET A 1 -25.38 -7.26 -39.47
C MET A 1 -24.28 -6.42 -38.86
N ALA A 2 -24.38 -6.14 -37.57
CA ALA A 2 -23.34 -5.40 -36.85
C ALA A 2 -22.22 -6.40 -36.51
N SER A 3 -20.99 -6.09 -36.90
CA SER A 3 -19.82 -6.90 -36.60
C SER A 3 -19.54 -6.86 -35.09
N LEU A 4 -19.24 -8.02 -34.51
CA LEU A 4 -18.89 -8.23 -33.09
C LEU A 4 -17.51 -7.65 -32.70
N GLU A 5 -16.90 -6.82 -33.54
CA GLU A 5 -15.54 -6.26 -33.34
C GLU A 5 -15.55 -4.91 -32.62
N ASP A 6 -16.70 -4.31 -32.35
CA ASP A 6 -16.84 -3.03 -31.63
C ASP A 6 -16.99 -3.17 -30.11
N TYR A 7 -16.88 -4.39 -29.55
CA TYR A 7 -16.79 -4.61 -28.10
C TYR A 7 -15.34 -4.42 -27.62
N VAL A 8 -14.76 -3.27 -27.93
CA VAL A 8 -13.55 -2.82 -27.26
C VAL A 8 -13.99 -2.49 -25.84
N GLU A 9 -13.68 -3.36 -24.87
CA GLU A 9 -13.76 -3.02 -23.46
C GLU A 9 -13.19 -1.62 -23.28
N SER A 10 -13.96 -0.71 -22.68
CA SER A 10 -13.52 0.67 -22.50
C SER A 10 -12.13 0.63 -21.84
N PRO A 11 -11.07 1.19 -22.46
CA PRO A 11 -9.69 1.02 -22.00
C PRO A 11 -9.51 1.37 -20.52
N CYS A 12 -10.36 2.26 -20.01
CA CYS A 12 -10.43 2.61 -18.60
C CYS A 12 -10.65 1.38 -17.70
N GLU A 13 -11.67 0.54 -17.90
CA GLU A 13 -12.01 -0.52 -16.94
C GLU A 13 -10.90 -1.58 -16.80
N ALA A 14 -10.30 -1.99 -17.91
CA ALA A 14 -9.18 -2.94 -17.91
C ALA A 14 -7.92 -2.34 -17.27
N VAL A 15 -7.59 -1.09 -17.57
CA VAL A 15 -6.40 -0.41 -16.99
C VAL A 15 -6.59 -0.13 -15.49
N PHE A 16 -7.81 0.16 -15.03
CA PHE A 16 -8.13 0.28 -13.61
C PHE A 16 -7.97 -1.07 -12.89
N GLY A 17 -8.49 -2.16 -13.46
CA GLY A 17 -8.33 -3.51 -12.90
C GLY A 17 -6.86 -3.97 -12.82
N ASP A 18 -6.05 -3.63 -13.83
CA ASP A 18 -4.63 -3.98 -13.87
C ASP A 18 -3.83 -3.22 -12.80
N ARG A 19 -4.05 -1.91 -12.66
CA ARG A 19 -3.36 -1.10 -11.63
C ARG A 19 -3.70 -1.56 -10.22
N TYR A 20 -4.96 -1.87 -9.93
CA TYR A 20 -5.34 -2.41 -8.63
C TYR A 20 -4.64 -3.76 -8.34
N SER A 21 -4.51 -4.62 -9.37
CA SER A 21 -3.79 -5.90 -9.25
C SER A 21 -2.29 -5.72 -8.99
N GLN A 22 -1.67 -4.64 -9.52
CA GLN A 22 -0.29 -4.28 -9.21
C GLN A 22 -0.12 -3.94 -7.72
N ALA A 23 -1.09 -3.27 -7.08
CA ALA A 23 -1.03 -2.97 -5.66
C ALA A 23 -0.93 -4.23 -4.78
N SER A 24 -1.70 -5.26 -5.13
CA SER A 24 -1.63 -6.57 -4.45
C SER A 24 -0.26 -7.22 -4.62
N THR A 25 0.31 -7.11 -5.83
CA THR A 25 1.65 -7.63 -6.14
C THR A 25 2.72 -6.91 -5.34
N TYR A 26 2.69 -5.58 -5.30
CA TYR A 26 3.61 -4.76 -4.50
C TYR A 26 3.49 -5.08 -3.01
N CYS A 27 2.28 -5.23 -2.47
CA CYS A 27 2.10 -5.62 -1.07
C CYS A 27 2.76 -6.99 -0.79
N GLY A 28 2.61 -7.96 -1.70
CA GLY A 28 3.27 -9.26 -1.59
C GLY A 28 4.80 -9.16 -1.63
N LEU A 29 5.34 -8.37 -2.55
CA LEU A 29 6.78 -8.10 -2.62
C LEU A 29 7.31 -7.39 -1.38
N GLY A 30 6.51 -6.51 -0.77
CA GLY A 30 6.83 -5.86 0.50
C GLY A 30 7.00 -6.87 1.64
N VAL A 31 6.09 -7.84 1.73
CA VAL A 31 6.18 -8.93 2.73
C VAL A 31 7.41 -9.80 2.49
N ILE A 32 7.70 -10.15 1.24
CA ILE A 32 8.88 -10.96 0.89
C ILE A 32 10.16 -10.20 1.24
N ALA A 33 10.26 -8.92 0.89
CA ALA A 33 11.41 -8.10 1.23
C ALA A 33 11.61 -7.96 2.75
N GLU A 34 10.52 -7.82 3.51
CA GLU A 34 10.57 -7.82 4.98
C GLU A 34 11.12 -9.14 5.54
N GLN A 35 10.70 -10.29 4.98
CA GLN A 35 11.23 -11.61 5.35
C GLN A 35 12.71 -11.79 5.01
N LEU A 36 13.20 -11.03 4.03
CA LEU A 36 14.61 -10.99 3.64
C LEU A 36 15.42 -9.93 4.40
N GLU A 37 14.80 -9.24 5.36
CA GLU A 37 15.38 -8.11 6.11
C GLU A 37 15.80 -6.93 5.21
N ASP A 38 15.29 -6.89 3.98
CA ASP A 38 15.47 -5.77 3.05
C ASP A 38 14.37 -4.73 3.28
N TYR A 39 14.54 -3.97 4.37
CA TYR A 39 13.55 -2.97 4.80
C TYR A 39 13.47 -1.78 3.83
N GLU A 40 14.51 -1.47 3.05
CA GLU A 40 14.42 -0.43 2.01
C GLU A 40 13.48 -0.86 0.89
N GLN A 41 13.68 -2.07 0.36
CA GLN A 41 12.83 -2.59 -0.71
C GLN A 41 11.41 -2.86 -0.21
N ALA A 42 11.25 -3.32 1.03
CA ALA A 42 9.93 -3.51 1.65
C ALA A 42 9.14 -2.19 1.72
N ARG A 43 9.79 -1.11 2.18
CA ARG A 43 9.20 0.22 2.24
C ARG A 43 8.75 0.73 0.88
N HIS A 44 9.61 0.61 -0.13
CA HIS A 44 9.28 1.05 -1.48
C HIS A 44 8.07 0.28 -2.05
N ASN A 45 8.05 -1.04 -1.86
CA ASN A 45 6.94 -1.88 -2.30
C ASN A 45 5.63 -1.54 -1.55
N TYR A 46 5.68 -1.35 -0.23
CA TYR A 46 4.50 -0.94 0.52
C TYR A 46 4.00 0.46 0.12
N GLN A 47 4.90 1.38 -0.21
CA GLN A 47 4.55 2.70 -0.72
C GLN A 47 3.75 2.60 -2.02
N GLN A 48 4.28 1.86 -3.01
CA GLN A 48 3.60 1.68 -4.30
C GLN A 48 2.22 1.04 -4.11
N SER A 49 2.11 0.06 -3.23
CA SER A 49 0.80 -0.55 -2.92
C SER A 49 -0.17 0.45 -2.26
N LEU A 50 0.32 1.27 -1.32
CA LEU A 50 -0.50 2.23 -0.59
C LEU A 50 -1.03 3.34 -1.50
N GLU A 51 -0.17 3.91 -2.36
CA GLU A 51 -0.56 4.94 -3.32
C GLU A 51 -1.69 4.45 -4.23
N ILE A 52 -1.58 3.23 -4.75
CA ILE A 52 -2.62 2.65 -5.58
C ILE A 52 -3.88 2.38 -4.76
N TYR A 53 -3.80 1.74 -3.59
CA TYR A 53 -5.00 1.50 -2.79
C TYR A 53 -5.74 2.78 -2.40
N LEU A 54 -5.02 3.88 -2.14
CA LEU A 54 -5.60 5.19 -1.88
C LEU A 54 -6.34 5.74 -3.11
N GLU A 55 -5.78 5.58 -4.30
CA GLU A 55 -6.45 5.98 -5.55
C GLU A 55 -7.79 5.25 -5.75
N PHE A 56 -7.86 3.98 -5.38
CA PHE A 56 -9.08 3.17 -5.43
C PHE A 56 -9.98 3.32 -4.19
N ASN A 57 -9.61 4.18 -3.24
CA ASN A 57 -10.28 4.34 -1.94
C ASN A 57 -10.46 3.02 -1.16
N ASP A 58 -9.51 2.09 -1.31
CA ASP A 58 -9.53 0.79 -0.62
C ASP A 58 -8.90 0.90 0.77
N ALA A 59 -9.76 1.17 1.77
CA ALA A 59 -9.35 1.26 3.17
C ALA A 59 -8.86 -0.07 3.76
N HIS A 60 -9.34 -1.20 3.25
CA HIS A 60 -9.01 -2.51 3.80
C HIS A 60 -7.58 -2.90 3.42
N ASN A 61 -7.25 -2.81 2.12
CA ASN A 61 -5.93 -3.17 1.64
C ASN A 61 -4.86 -2.11 1.94
N SER A 62 -5.22 -0.82 1.98
CA SER A 62 -4.30 0.20 2.50
C SER A 62 -3.92 -0.06 3.97
N THR A 63 -4.81 -0.65 4.78
CA THR A 63 -4.47 -1.06 6.15
C THR A 63 -3.39 -2.15 6.18
N PHE A 64 -3.39 -3.09 5.24
CA PHE A 64 -2.34 -4.10 5.13
C PHE A 64 -0.98 -3.47 4.78
N ALA A 65 -0.94 -2.54 3.83
CA ALA A 65 0.27 -1.81 3.49
C ALA A 65 0.79 -1.00 4.70
N LEU A 66 -0.11 -0.29 5.41
CA LEU A 66 0.22 0.48 6.61
C LEU A 66 0.76 -0.39 7.74
N ARG A 67 0.28 -1.64 7.89
CA ARG A 67 0.83 -2.57 8.86
C ARG A 67 2.27 -2.97 8.53
N GLY A 68 2.63 -3.09 7.26
CA GLY A 68 4.01 -3.29 6.81
C GLY A 68 4.92 -2.12 7.21
N PHE A 69 4.46 -0.89 7.03
CA PHE A 69 5.15 0.30 7.51
C PHE A 69 5.28 0.33 9.04
N ALA A 70 4.23 -0.02 9.77
CA ALA A 70 4.24 -0.05 11.23
C ALA A 70 5.25 -1.06 11.80
N ARG A 71 5.38 -2.24 11.18
CA ARG A 71 6.40 -3.24 11.55
C ARG A 71 7.82 -2.77 11.22
N SER A 72 8.00 -2.19 10.03
CA SER A 72 9.29 -1.61 9.63
C SER A 72 9.73 -0.52 10.60
N TYR A 73 8.81 0.38 10.99
CA TYR A 73 9.05 1.44 11.96
C TYR A 73 9.44 0.90 13.35
N GLN A 74 8.81 -0.17 13.84
CA GLN A 74 9.21 -0.80 15.10
C GLN A 74 10.61 -1.41 15.06
N THR A 75 11.04 -1.88 13.89
CA THR A 75 12.34 -2.55 13.74
C THR A 75 13.47 -1.55 13.53
N THR A 76 13.23 -0.49 12.76
CA THR A 76 14.27 0.49 12.40
C THR A 76 14.27 1.73 13.30
N GLU A 77 13.18 1.98 14.03
CA GLU A 77 12.90 3.23 14.77
C GLU A 77 13.05 4.51 13.92
N ASP A 78 12.90 4.37 12.60
CA ASP A 78 13.12 5.44 11.64
C ASP A 78 11.92 6.40 11.57
N LYS A 79 12.06 7.57 12.18
CA LYS A 79 11.01 8.60 12.20
C LYS A 79 10.75 9.21 10.82
N SER A 80 11.62 9.03 9.82
CA SER A 80 11.33 9.49 8.46
C SER A 80 10.07 8.81 7.92
N LEU A 81 9.85 7.54 8.27
CA LEU A 81 8.70 6.74 7.86
C LEU A 81 7.37 7.36 8.27
N LEU A 82 7.28 7.89 9.48
CA LEU A 82 6.06 8.54 9.94
C LEU A 82 5.77 9.79 9.12
N THR A 83 6.82 10.51 8.72
CA THR A 83 6.69 11.72 7.90
C THR A 83 6.28 11.38 6.47
N GLU A 84 6.89 10.36 5.88
CA GLU A 84 6.55 9.86 4.54
C GLU A 84 5.10 9.38 4.47
N VAL A 85 4.68 8.53 5.41
CA VAL A 85 3.31 8.01 5.45
C VAL A 85 2.28 9.10 5.75
N ALA A 86 2.63 10.10 6.58
CA ALA A 86 1.78 11.26 6.81
C ALA A 86 1.55 12.06 5.52
N GLN A 87 2.57 12.23 4.68
CA GLN A 87 2.44 12.87 3.37
C GLN A 87 1.52 12.08 2.44
N TYR A 88 1.67 10.75 2.36
CA TYR A 88 0.82 9.92 1.52
C TYR A 88 -0.65 9.94 1.94
N LEU A 89 -0.91 9.94 3.25
CA LEU A 89 -2.26 9.95 3.80
C LEU A 89 -2.87 11.35 3.89
N ASN A 90 -2.11 12.41 3.58
CA ASN A 90 -2.49 13.80 3.87
C ASN A 90 -2.94 13.98 5.34
N SER A 91 -2.20 13.38 6.26
CA SER A 91 -2.49 13.28 7.70
C SER A 91 -1.30 13.82 8.50
N THR A 92 -1.40 13.91 9.82
CA THR A 92 -0.26 14.34 10.65
C THR A 92 0.63 13.17 11.08
N VAL A 93 1.88 13.46 11.44
CA VAL A 93 2.82 12.46 11.97
C VAL A 93 2.26 11.81 13.24
N GLU A 94 1.57 12.57 14.08
CA GLU A 94 0.94 12.08 15.31
C GLU A 94 -0.20 11.10 15.02
N GLU A 95 -1.05 11.41 14.04
CA GLU A 95 -2.13 10.52 13.61
C GLU A 95 -1.59 9.21 13.03
N VAL A 96 -0.52 9.29 12.23
CA VAL A 96 0.16 8.11 11.68
C VAL A 96 0.80 7.28 12.79
N ALA A 97 1.49 7.92 13.74
CA ALA A 97 2.09 7.23 14.88
C ALA A 97 1.02 6.50 15.71
N GLN A 98 -0.09 7.17 16.02
CA GLN A 98 -1.22 6.56 16.72
C GLN A 98 -1.79 5.37 15.94
N LYS A 99 -1.92 5.52 14.61
CA LYS A 99 -2.41 4.44 13.75
C LYS A 99 -1.46 3.24 13.76
N PHE A 100 -0.15 3.46 13.74
CA PHE A 100 0.85 2.40 13.82
C PHE A 100 0.77 1.67 15.15
N ASP A 101 0.63 2.39 16.26
CA ASP A 101 0.44 1.78 17.58
C ASP A 101 -0.81 0.89 17.61
N VAL A 102 -1.93 1.36 17.07
CA VAL A 102 -3.17 0.57 16.98
C VAL A 102 -2.98 -0.68 16.10
N LEU A 103 -2.29 -0.56 14.95
CA LEU A 103 -2.09 -1.67 14.02
C LEU A 103 -1.19 -2.76 14.57
N ASN A 104 -0.20 -2.38 15.39
CA ASN A 104 0.73 -3.29 16.04
C ASN A 104 0.06 -3.99 17.24
N ASN A 105 -0.71 -3.27 18.05
CA ASN A 105 -1.39 -3.82 19.24
C ASN A 105 -2.58 -4.74 18.93
N ASN A 106 -3.22 -4.60 17.76
CA ASN A 106 -4.32 -5.46 17.31
C ASN A 106 -3.83 -6.73 16.56
N SER A 107 -2.62 -7.19 16.85
CA SER A 107 -2.01 -8.39 16.24
C SER A 107 -1.96 -9.59 17.18
N ALA A 108 -2.58 -9.49 18.37
CA ALA A 108 -2.64 -10.54 19.39
C ALA A 108 -3.85 -11.47 19.22
#